data_AF-A0A258ZZ93-F1
#
_entry.id   AF-A0A258ZZ93-F1
#
_cell.length_a   1.000
_cell.length_b   1.000
_cell.length_c   1.000
_cell.angle_alpha   90.00
_cell.angle_beta   90.00
_cell.angle_gamma   90.00
#
_symmetry.space_group_name_H-M   'P 1'
#
loop_
_entity.id
_entity.type
_entity.pdbx_description
1 polymer ?
#
loop_
_entity_poly.entity_id
_entity_poly.type
_entity_poly.pdbx_seq_one_letter_code
_entity_poly.pdbx_strand_id
1 'polypeptide(L)' 'MIGLVLVTHGRLATEFCSALEHVMGPQAQIAAVTIGP' A
#
# COMPACT_ATOMS: atom_id res chain seq x y z
N MET A 1 -10.07 10.46 10.94
CA MET A 1 -8.79 9.77 10.68
C MET A 1 -8.43 9.96 9.22
N ILE A 2 -7.13 10.03 8.90
CA ILE A 2 -6.62 10.29 7.55
C ILE A 2 -6.37 8.94 6.87
N GLY A 3 -6.84 8.76 5.64
CA GLY A 3 -6.51 7.61 4.80
C GLY A 3 -5.28 7.86 3.92
N LEU A 4 -4.58 6.80 3.52
CA LEU A 4 -3.43 6.85 2.63
C LEU A 4 -3.69 6.04 1.36
N VAL A 5 -3.38 6.62 0.20
CA VAL A 5 -3.38 5.92 -1.08
C VAL A 5 -1.96 5.91 -1.64
N LEU A 6 -1.40 4.72 -1.84
CA LEU A 6 -0.09 4.52 -2.46
C LEU A 6 -0.28 4.20 -3.93
N VAL A 7 0.26 5.06 -4.80
CA VAL A 7 0.16 4.90 -6.25
C VAL A 7 1.55 4.68 -6.83
N THR A 8 1.78 3.51 -7.43
CA THR A 8 3.10 3.16 -8.01
C THR A 8 2.95 2.41 -9.33
N HIS A 9 4.03 2.36 -10.10
CA HIS A 9 4.14 1.40 -11.21
C HIS A 9 4.37 -0.03 -10.70
N GLY A 10 3.90 -1.03 -11.45
CA GLY A 10 4.02 -2.44 -11.08
C GLY A 10 3.43 -2.77 -9.71
N ARG A 11 4.10 -3.64 -8.93
CA ARG A 11 3.58 -4.15 -7.64
C ARG A 11 4.06 -3.38 -6.40
N LEU A 12 4.84 -2.32 -6.56
CA LEU A 12 5.56 -1.70 -5.44
C LEU A 12 4.63 -1.21 -4.31
N ALA A 13 3.47 -0.62 -4.63
CA ALA A 13 2.49 -0.18 -3.63
C ALA A 13 1.99 -1.34 -2.76
N THR A 14 1.73 -2.50 -3.39
CA THR A 14 1.32 -3.72 -2.68
C THR A 14 2.45 -4.26 -1.81
N GLU A 15 3.67 -4.29 -2.31
CA GLU A 15 4.83 -4.76 -1.54
C GLU A 15 5.14 -3.83 -0.36
N PHE A 16 4.96 -2.52 -0.51
CA PHE A 16 5.05 -1.58 0.61
C PHE A 16 3.97 -1.82 1.65
N CYS A 17 2.72 -2.08 1.24
CA CYS A 17 1.67 -2.46 2.19
C CYS A 17 2.03 -3.76 2.92
N SER A 18 2.51 -4.77 2.21
CA SER A 18 2.95 -6.04 2.82
C SER A 18 4.08 -5.84 3.83
N ALA A 19 5.07 -5.01 3.50
CA ALA A 19 6.17 -4.69 4.41
C ALA A 19 5.67 -3.93 5.65
N LEU A 20 4.77 -2.98 5.46
CA LEU A 20 4.16 -2.22 6.56
C LEU A 20 3.34 -3.14 7.48
N GLU A 21 2.48 -3.99 6.92
CA GLU A 21 1.66 -4.93 7.68
C GLU A 21 2.48 -6.01 8.39
N HIS A 22 3.61 -6.42 7.81
CA HIS A 22 4.55 -7.31 8.48
C HIS A 22 5.12 -6.69 9.77
N VAL A 23 5.36 -5.38 9.78
CA VAL A 23 5.93 -4.66 10.93
C VAL A 23 4.86 -4.22 11.92
N MET A 24 3.72 -3.74 11.43
CA MET A 24 2.72 -3.02 12.23
C MET A 24 1.39 -3.77 12.39
N GLY A 25 1.22 -4.92 11.73
CA GLY A 25 -0.05 -5.61 11.63
C GLY A 25 -1.02 -4.96 10.62
N PRO A 26 -2.24 -5.51 10.47
CA PRO A 26 -3.19 -5.14 9.43
C PRO A 26 -3.54 -3.64 9.41
N GLN A 27 -3.63 -3.04 8.21
CA GLN A 27 -3.91 -1.61 8.05
C GLN A 27 -5.25 -1.37 7.35
N ALA A 28 -6.24 -0.86 8.07
CA ALA A 28 -7.61 -0.70 7.57
C ALA A 28 -7.85 0.55 6.67
N GLN A 29 -6.94 1.53 6.68
CA GLN A 29 -7.12 2.82 5.96
C GLN A 29 -6.01 3.10 4.95
N ILE A 30 -5.49 2.05 4.33
CA ILE A 30 -4.48 2.13 3.27
C ILE A 30 -5.01 1.44 2.02
N ALA A 31 -4.80 2.05 0.85
CA ALA A 31 -5.07 1.46 -0.45
C ALA A 31 -3.83 1.50 -1.34
N ALA A 32 -3.48 0.36 -1.96
CA ALA A 32 -2.45 0.26 -2.98
C ALA A 32 -3.07 0.32 -4.38
N VAL A 33 -2.54 1.17 -5.25
CA VAL A 33 -3.00 1.36 -6.63
C VAL A 33 -1.80 1.24 -7.58
N THR A 34 -1.94 0.37 -8.57
CA THR A 34 -0.97 0.22 -9.66
C THR A 34 -1.37 1.08 -10.85
N ILE A 35 -0.40 1.82 -11.43
CA ILE A 35 -0.59 2.63 -12.64
C ILE A 35 0.53 2.38 -13.67
N GLY A 36 0.25 2.67 -14.94
CA GLY A 36 1.16 2.41 -16.07
C GLY A 36 1.14 0.95 -16.54
N PRO A 37 1.82 0.61 -17.65
CA PRO A 37 2.00 -0.79 -18.03
C PRO A 37 2.80 -1.57 -16.97
#